data_AF-A0A829Z729-F1
#
_entry.id   AF-A0A829Z729-F1
#
_cell.length_a   1.000
_cell.length_b   1.000
_cell.length_c   1.000
_cell.angle_alpha   90.00
_cell.angle_beta   90.00
_cell.angle_gamma   90.00
#
_symmetry.space_group_name_H-M   'P 1'
#
loop_
_entity.id
_entity.type
_entity.pdbx_description
1 polymer ?
#
loop_
_entity_poly.entity_id
_entity_poly.type
_entity_poly.pdbx_seq_one_letter_code
_entity_poly.pdbx_strand_id
1 'polypeptide(L)'
;MKRKDLKKIDNLTKKQIEDIMFLHQLDIIEWKRKMSVKDNQIKKLKEDLGYLKSGINELNINKLKQEKKYWKDRYQKDINEINFKYTLIEKLSSFNVKDINLLKKLIDMNKISYQAGRLYGLDEQIKLIKQLHPCLFN
;
A
#
# COMPACT_ATOMS: atom_id res chain seq x y z
N MET A 1 4.25 -4.17 -57.72
CA MET A 1 3.95 -4.13 -59.18
C MET A 1 4.18 -5.51 -59.77
N LYS A 2 3.34 -6.00 -60.70
CA LYS A 2 3.52 -7.33 -61.32
C LYS A 2 4.24 -7.18 -62.66
N ARG A 3 4.97 -8.22 -63.09
CA ARG A 3 5.68 -8.23 -64.39
C ARG A 3 4.74 -7.93 -65.57
N LYS A 4 3.48 -8.36 -65.49
CA LYS A 4 2.45 -8.06 -66.49
C LYS A 4 2.07 -6.58 -66.59
N ASP A 5 2.29 -5.81 -65.53
CA ASP A 5 2.00 -4.38 -65.50
C ASP A 5 3.14 -3.61 -66.17
N LEU A 6 4.38 -4.03 -65.95
CA LEU A 6 5.58 -3.47 -66.61
C LEU A 6 5.60 -3.70 -68.13
N LYS A 7 5.10 -4.85 -68.59
CA LYS A 7 4.99 -5.17 -70.02
C LYS A 7 4.00 -4.29 -70.79
N LYS A 8 3.14 -3.53 -70.10
CA LYS A 8 2.16 -2.61 -70.71
C LYS A 8 2.71 -1.20 -70.91
N ILE A 9 3.94 -0.93 -70.43
CA ILE A 9 4.59 0.36 -70.58
C ILE A 9 5.41 0.31 -71.86
N ASP A 10 5.06 1.14 -72.84
CA ASP A 10 5.82 1.28 -74.06
C ASP A 10 7.25 1.79 -73.75
N ASN A 11 8.23 1.31 -74.52
CA ASN A 11 9.66 1.63 -74.39
C ASN A 11 10.45 0.98 -73.25
N LEU A 12 9.91 -0.01 -72.53
CA LEU A 12 10.73 -0.85 -71.63
C LEU A 12 11.27 -2.10 -72.33
N THR A 13 12.58 -2.28 -72.30
CA THR A 13 13.23 -3.50 -72.76
C THR A 13 13.04 -4.65 -71.78
N LYS A 14 13.15 -5.90 -72.25
CA LYS A 14 13.08 -7.10 -71.40
C LYS A 14 14.06 -7.05 -70.22
N LYS A 15 15.30 -6.59 -70.47
CA LYS A 15 16.33 -6.44 -69.44
C LYS A 15 15.93 -5.43 -68.36
N GLN A 16 15.44 -4.25 -68.75
CA GLN A 16 14.96 -3.24 -67.79
C GLN A 16 13.78 -3.76 -66.95
N ILE A 17 12.86 -4.53 -67.56
CA ILE A 17 11.77 -5.17 -66.81
C ILE A 17 12.31 -6.18 -65.78
N GLU A 18 13.35 -6.94 -66.12
CA GLU A 18 13.98 -7.89 -65.19
C GLU A 18 14.69 -7.18 -64.04
N ASP A 19 15.46 -6.12 -64.33
CA ASP A 19 16.15 -5.31 -63.32
C ASP A 19 15.16 -4.67 -62.34
N ILE A 20 14.06 -4.09 -62.85
CA ILE A 20 13.00 -3.51 -62.02
C ILE A 20 12.34 -4.59 -61.14
N MET A 21 12.06 -5.77 -61.72
CA MET A 21 11.46 -6.88 -60.97
C MET A 21 12.39 -7.40 -59.87
N PHE A 22 13.70 -7.41 -60.13
CA PHE A 22 14.72 -7.81 -59.15
C PHE A 22 14.79 -6.81 -57.99
N LEU A 23 14.90 -5.51 -58.27
CA LEU A 23 14.89 -4.46 -57.24
C LEU A 23 13.60 -4.51 -56.40
N HIS A 24 12.44 -4.65 -57.05
CA HIS A 24 11.17 -4.77 -56.35
C HIS A 24 11.07 -6.04 -55.48
N GLN A 25 11.72 -7.14 -55.87
CA GLN A 25 11.81 -8.33 -55.01
C GLN A 25 12.68 -8.07 -53.77
N LEU A 26 13.80 -7.38 -53.93
CA LEU A 26 14.65 -6.98 -52.80
C LEU A 26 13.89 -6.09 -51.82
N ASP A 27 13.13 -5.11 -52.31
CA ASP A 27 12.28 -4.25 -51.48
C ASP A 27 11.24 -5.07 -50.71
N ILE A 28 10.55 -6.01 -51.38
CA ILE A 28 9.57 -6.89 -50.72
C ILE A 28 10.24 -7.70 -49.60
N ILE A 29 11.44 -8.25 -49.84
CA ILE A 29 12.18 -9.02 -48.84
C ILE A 29 12.52 -8.14 -47.64
N GLU A 30 13.00 -6.90 -47.89
CA GLU A 30 13.33 -5.96 -46.83
C GLU A 30 12.08 -5.58 -46.01
N TRP A 31 10.96 -5.28 -46.67
CA TRP A 31 9.69 -4.98 -46.01
C TRP A 31 9.17 -6.15 -45.18
N LYS A 32 9.24 -7.37 -45.70
CA LYS A 32 8.88 -8.58 -44.94
C LYS A 32 9.76 -8.75 -43.70
N ARG A 33 11.06 -8.50 -43.82
CA ARG A 33 11.98 -8.52 -42.67
C ARG A 33 11.60 -7.47 -41.63
N LYS A 34 11.35 -6.23 -42.05
CA LYS A 34 10.90 -5.14 -41.16
C LYS A 34 9.58 -5.48 -40.46
N MET A 35 8.63 -6.07 -41.19
CA MET A 35 7.35 -6.50 -40.63
C MET A 35 7.54 -7.60 -39.58
N SER A 36 8.33 -8.62 -39.88
CA SER A 36 8.63 -9.71 -38.94
C SER A 36 9.29 -9.20 -37.65
N VAL A 37 10.21 -8.23 -37.75
CA VAL A 37 10.80 -7.58 -36.56
C VAL A 37 9.73 -6.86 -35.74
N LYS A 38 8.82 -6.12 -36.38
CA LYS A 38 7.72 -5.43 -35.70
C LYS A 38 6.75 -6.41 -35.04
N ASP A 39 6.39 -7.50 -35.71
CA ASP A 39 5.51 -8.54 -35.15
C ASP A 39 6.12 -9.15 -33.88
N ASN A 40 7.44 -9.43 -33.91
CA ASN A 40 8.15 -9.92 -32.74
C ASN A 40 8.18 -8.88 -31.60
N GLN A 41 8.36 -7.60 -31.91
CA GLN A 41 8.29 -6.53 -30.91
C GLN A 41 6.90 -6.42 -30.28
N ILE A 42 5.84 -6.47 -31.10
CA ILE A 42 4.45 -6.45 -30.62
C ILE A 42 4.17 -7.66 -29.72
N LYS A 43 4.66 -8.85 -30.10
CA LYS A 43 4.50 -10.05 -29.28
C LYS A 43 5.15 -9.89 -27.91
N LYS A 44 6.41 -9.44 -27.86
CA LYS A 44 7.12 -9.17 -26.59
C LYS A 44 6.39 -8.14 -25.73
N LEU A 45 5.96 -7.02 -26.32
CA LEU A 45 5.21 -5.99 -25.59
C LEU A 45 3.89 -6.51 -25.01
N LYS A 46 3.21 -7.41 -25.72
CA LYS A 46 1.98 -8.06 -25.22
C LYS A 46 2.27 -9.00 -24.05
N GLU A 47 3.37 -9.76 -24.12
CA GLU A 47 3.83 -10.63 -23.03
C GLU A 47 4.19 -9.79 -21.79
N ASP A 48 5.01 -8.74 -21.96
CA ASP A 48 5.41 -7.82 -20.88
C ASP A 48 4.19 -7.15 -20.22
N LEU A 49 3.21 -6.70 -21.02
CA LEU A 49 1.95 -6.16 -20.50
C LEU A 49 1.14 -7.19 -19.72
N GLY A 50 1.16 -8.45 -20.14
CA GLY A 50 0.53 -9.54 -19.42
C GLY A 50 1.14 -9.73 -18.03
N TYR A 51 2.47 -9.84 -17.97
CA TYR A 51 3.22 -9.97 -16.71
C TYR A 51 3.03 -8.77 -15.77
N LEU A 52 3.05 -7.53 -16.31
CA LEU A 52 2.81 -6.33 -15.50
C LEU A 52 1.39 -6.31 -14.93
N LYS A 53 0.38 -6.67 -15.74
CA LYS A 53 -1.01 -6.74 -15.26
C LYS A 53 -1.20 -7.82 -14.18
N SER A 54 -0.57 -8.99 -14.32
CA SER A 54 -0.67 -10.03 -13.29
C SER A 54 0.00 -9.59 -11.99
N GLY A 55 1.22 -9.04 -12.06
CA GLY A 55 1.93 -8.54 -10.87
C GLY A 55 1.20 -7.39 -10.16
N ILE A 56 0.59 -6.47 -10.92
CA ILE A 56 -0.22 -5.37 -10.36
C ILE A 56 -1.50 -5.91 -9.70
N ASN A 57 -2.15 -6.93 -10.27
CA ASN A 57 -3.33 -7.54 -9.67
C ASN A 57 -2.99 -8.35 -8.41
N GLU A 58 -1.81 -8.96 -8.35
CA GLU A 58 -1.29 -9.65 -7.16
C GLU A 58 -0.92 -8.68 -6.04
N LEU A 59 -0.41 -7.50 -6.39
CA LEU A 59 -0.31 -6.35 -5.49
C LEU A 59 -1.73 -5.85 -5.18
N ASN A 60 -2.39 -6.55 -4.27
CA ASN A 60 -3.72 -6.21 -3.81
C ASN A 60 -3.62 -4.95 -2.92
N ILE A 61 -3.41 -3.79 -3.55
CA ILE A 61 -3.18 -2.48 -2.93
C ILE A 61 -4.29 -2.18 -1.91
N ASN A 62 -5.51 -2.63 -2.19
CA ASN A 62 -6.64 -2.50 -1.27
C ASN A 62 -6.42 -3.31 0.01
N LYS A 63 -5.94 -4.56 -0.08
CA LYS A 63 -5.56 -5.37 1.07
C LYS A 63 -4.44 -4.70 1.88
N LEU A 64 -3.39 -4.22 1.21
CA LEU A 64 -2.30 -3.50 1.88
C LEU A 64 -2.77 -2.22 2.58
N LYS A 65 -3.68 -1.45 1.97
CA LYS A 65 -4.29 -0.26 2.60
C LYS A 65 -5.13 -0.63 3.83
N GLN A 66 -5.91 -1.71 3.75
CA GLN A 66 -6.70 -2.21 4.87
C GLN A 66 -5.81 -2.69 6.01
N GLU A 67 -4.77 -3.48 5.72
CA GLU A 67 -3.79 -3.95 6.71
C GLU A 67 -3.06 -2.78 7.37
N LYS A 68 -2.61 -1.80 6.59
CA LYS A 68 -1.98 -0.58 7.13
C LYS A 68 -2.89 0.15 8.11
N LYS A 69 -4.17 0.33 7.74
CA LYS A 69 -5.16 0.98 8.63
C LYS A 69 -5.38 0.17 9.89
N TYR A 70 -5.59 -1.13 9.74
CA TYR A 70 -5.79 -2.07 10.85
C TYR A 70 -4.64 -2.02 11.86
N TRP A 71 -3.39 -2.13 11.38
CA TRP A 71 -2.22 -2.08 12.25
C TRP A 71 -2.06 -0.71 12.90
N LYS A 72 -2.28 0.38 12.16
CA LYS A 72 -2.23 1.74 12.72
C LYS A 72 -3.23 1.91 13.88
N ASP A 73 -4.47 1.51 13.67
CA ASP A 73 -5.54 1.66 14.66
C ASP A 73 -5.28 0.75 15.88
N ARG A 74 -4.79 -0.48 15.67
CA ARG A 74 -4.38 -1.40 16.73
C ARG A 74 -3.24 -0.83 17.56
N TYR A 75 -2.13 -0.42 16.94
CA TYR A 75 -0.99 0.14 17.67
C TYR A 75 -1.35 1.41 18.43
N GLN A 76 -2.19 2.28 17.85
CA GLN A 76 -2.65 3.47 18.56
C GLN A 76 -3.46 3.13 19.81
N LYS A 77 -4.31 2.09 19.74
CA LYS A 77 -5.05 1.59 20.90
C LYS A 77 -4.13 1.00 21.95
N ASP A 78 -3.20 0.14 21.55
CA ASP A 78 -2.26 -0.52 22.45
C ASP A 78 -1.37 0.50 23.18
N ILE A 79 -0.85 1.50 22.45
CA ILE A 79 -0.07 2.61 23.02
C ILE A 79 -0.91 3.41 24.02
N ASN A 80 -2.15 3.76 23.69
CA ASN A 80 -3.02 4.49 24.61
C ASN A 80 -3.34 3.68 25.87
N GLU A 81 -3.53 2.37 25.75
CA GLU A 81 -3.78 1.50 26.90
C GLU A 81 -2.55 1.35 27.80
N ILE A 82 -1.36 1.18 27.21
CA ILE A 82 -0.08 1.13 27.93
C ILE A 82 0.15 2.44 28.67
N ASN A 83 -0.01 3.57 27.97
CA ASN A 83 0.20 4.89 28.56
C ASN A 83 -0.79 5.15 29.69
N PHE A 84 -2.08 4.82 29.51
CA PHE A 84 -3.08 4.89 30.57
C PHE A 84 -2.66 4.09 31.81
N LYS A 85 -2.29 2.82 31.63
CA LYS A 85 -1.87 1.93 32.73
C LYS A 85 -0.65 2.46 33.45
N TYR A 86 0.36 2.93 32.71
CA TYR A 86 1.58 3.48 33.28
C TYR A 86 1.30 4.75 34.10
N THR A 87 0.61 5.73 33.51
CA THR A 87 0.24 6.98 34.20
C THR A 87 -0.64 6.71 35.41
N LEU A 88 -1.53 5.71 35.36
CA LEU A 88 -2.36 5.32 36.50
C LEU A 88 -1.52 4.75 37.64
N ILE A 89 -0.60 3.83 37.35
CA ILE A 89 0.28 3.25 38.37
C ILE A 89 1.16 4.33 39.00
N GLU A 90 1.78 5.18 38.19
CA GLU A 90 2.62 6.29 38.65
C GLU A 90 1.84 7.22 39.58
N LYS A 91 0.64 7.64 39.16
CA LYS A 91 -0.21 8.53 39.95
C LYS A 91 -0.68 7.88 41.24
N LEU A 92 -1.10 6.62 41.23
CA LEU A 92 -1.52 5.91 42.44
C LEU A 92 -0.39 5.79 43.47
N SER A 93 0.83 5.51 43.03
CA SER A 93 2.01 5.45 43.89
C SER A 93 2.33 6.80 44.55
N SER A 94 1.95 7.92 43.93
CA SER A 94 2.18 9.27 44.47
C SER A 94 1.31 9.62 45.68
N PHE A 95 0.21 8.89 45.94
CA PHE A 95 -0.74 9.25 47.00
C PHE A 95 -0.41 8.74 48.40
N ASN A 96 0.73 8.04 48.56
CA ASN A 96 1.22 7.53 49.84
C ASN A 96 0.16 6.73 50.63
N VAL A 97 -0.35 5.68 50.00
CA VAL A 97 -1.45 4.86 50.54
C VAL A 97 -0.89 3.59 51.19
N LYS A 98 -1.46 3.18 52.32
CA LYS A 98 -1.05 1.97 53.06
C LYS A 98 -1.25 0.69 52.26
N ASP A 99 -2.34 0.62 51.50
CA ASP A 99 -2.65 -0.50 50.60
C ASP A 99 -3.20 0.01 49.26
N ILE A 100 -2.35 -0.05 48.23
CA ILE A 100 -2.68 0.34 46.86
C ILE A 100 -3.75 -0.59 46.24
N ASN A 101 -3.78 -1.87 46.61
CA ASN A 101 -4.76 -2.81 46.07
C ASN A 101 -6.16 -2.50 46.61
N LEU A 102 -6.26 -2.13 47.88
CA LEU A 102 -7.53 -1.69 48.47
C LEU A 102 -8.01 -0.37 47.85
N LEU A 103 -7.10 0.59 47.65
CA LEU A 103 -7.42 1.84 46.95
C LEU A 103 -7.96 1.60 45.54
N LYS A 104 -7.33 0.71 44.76
CA LYS A 104 -7.77 0.37 43.40
C LYS A 104 -9.19 -0.15 43.36
N LYS A 105 -9.66 -0.87 44.40
CA LYS A 105 -11.04 -1.37 44.49
C LYS A 105 -12.07 -0.27 44.77
N LEU A 106 -11.64 0.84 45.37
CA LEU A 106 -12.50 1.99 45.67
C LEU A 106 -12.57 2.99 44.51
N ILE A 107 -11.72 2.83 43.50
CA ILE A 107 -11.68 3.68 42.32
C ILE A 107 -12.64 3.15 41.26
N ASP A 108 -13.52 4.03 40.79
CA ASP A 108 -14.36 3.80 39.64
C ASP A 108 -13.59 4.11 38.35
N MET A 109 -13.07 3.06 37.72
CA MET A 109 -12.30 3.14 36.48
C MET A 109 -13.12 3.70 35.31
N ASN A 110 -14.46 3.55 35.31
CA ASN A 110 -15.31 4.07 34.23
C ASN A 110 -15.41 5.60 34.25
N LYS A 111 -15.08 6.22 35.39
CA LYS A 111 -15.05 7.68 35.58
C LYS A 111 -13.65 8.29 35.39
N ILE A 112 -12.68 7.49 34.96
CA ILE A 112 -11.33 7.98 34.65
C ILE A 112 -11.17 8.06 33.15
N SER A 113 -10.73 9.23 32.67
CA SER A 113 -10.38 9.42 31.26
C SER A 113 -8.91 9.79 31.12
N TYR A 114 -8.30 9.35 30.02
CA TYR A 114 -6.91 9.61 29.69
C TYR A 114 -6.82 10.40 28.40
N GLN A 115 -6.27 11.61 28.49
CA GLN A 115 -6.11 12.50 27.34
C GLN A 115 -4.80 13.27 27.46
N ALA A 116 -4.03 13.31 26.37
CA ALA A 116 -2.80 14.09 26.26
C ALA A 116 -1.81 13.91 27.44
N GLY A 117 -1.59 12.67 27.88
CA GLY A 117 -0.63 12.38 28.95
C GLY A 117 -1.19 12.56 30.37
N ARG A 118 -2.49 12.88 30.53
CA ARG A 118 -3.08 13.19 31.84
C ARG A 118 -4.31 12.33 32.13
N LEU A 119 -4.48 11.99 33.40
CA LEU A 119 -5.68 11.34 33.94
C LEU A 119 -6.62 12.40 34.50
N TYR A 120 -7.88 12.34 34.10
CA TYR A 120 -8.97 13.17 34.62
C TYR A 120 -9.91 12.31 35.46
N GLY A 121 -10.51 12.91 36.49
CA GLY A 121 -11.43 12.24 37.43
C GLY A 121 -10.74 11.49 38.58
N LEU A 122 -9.50 11.01 38.40
CA LEU A 122 -8.78 10.28 39.44
C LEU A 122 -8.53 11.13 40.71
N ASP A 123 -8.04 12.37 40.55
CA ASP A 123 -7.71 13.23 41.69
C ASP A 123 -8.95 13.57 42.56
N GLU A 124 -10.13 13.70 41.95
CA GLU A 124 -11.39 13.96 42.64
C GLU A 124 -11.85 12.73 43.44
N GLN A 125 -11.76 11.54 42.84
CA GLN A 125 -12.07 10.29 43.53
C GLN A 125 -11.14 10.08 44.72
N ILE A 126 -9.83 10.35 44.57
CA ILE A 126 -8.86 10.21 45.68
C ILE A 126 -9.18 11.18 46.82
N LYS A 127 -9.60 12.43 46.53
CA LYS A 127 -10.03 13.38 47.56
C LYS A 127 -11.23 12.86 48.36
N LEU A 128 -12.24 12.31 47.69
CA LEU A 128 -13.41 11.72 48.35
C LEU A 128 -13.03 10.49 49.19
N ILE A 129 -12.17 9.61 48.66
CA ILE A 129 -11.71 8.42 49.39
C ILE A 129 -10.90 8.83 50.63
N LYS A 130 -10.09 9.90 50.57
CA LYS A 130 -9.39 10.46 51.73
C LYS A 130 -10.35 10.95 52.83
N GLN A 131 -11.50 11.51 52.45
CA GLN A 131 -12.52 11.97 53.40
C GLN A 131 -13.30 10.80 54.02
N LEU A 132 -13.68 9.82 53.21
CA LEU A 132 -14.50 8.68 53.64
C LEU A 132 -13.70 7.59 54.36
N HIS A 133 -12.44 7.40 53.96
CA HIS A 133 -11.54 6.36 54.48
C HIS A 133 -10.15 6.94 54.83
N PRO A 134 -10.05 7.88 55.80
CA PRO A 134 -8.77 8.52 56.14
C PRO A 134 -7.70 7.51 56.56
N CYS A 135 -8.10 6.42 57.21
CA CYS A 135 -7.21 5.38 57.72
C CYS A 135 -6.40 4.66 56.63
N LEU A 136 -6.81 4.72 55.36
CA LEU A 136 -6.10 4.13 54.22
C LEU A 136 -4.84 4.89 53.81
N PHE A 137 -4.75 6.17 54.18
CA PHE A 137 -3.64 7.04 53.79
C PHE A 137 -2.66 7.21 54.94
N ASN A 138 -1.40 7.46 54.59
CA ASN A 138 -0.36 7.84 55.54
C ASN A 138 -0.39 9.35 55.83
#